data_AF-A0A968ZY64-F1
#
_entry.id   AF-A0A968ZY64-F1
#
_cell.length_a   1.000
_cell.length_b   1.000
_cell.length_c   1.000
_cell.angle_alpha   90.00
_cell.angle_beta   90.00
_cell.angle_gamma   90.00
#
_symmetry.space_group_name_H-M   'P 1'
#
loop_
_entity.id
_entity.type
_entity.pdbx_description
1 polymer ?
#
loop_
_entity_poly.entity_id
_entity_poly.type
_entity_poly.pdbx_seq_one_letter_code
_entity_poly.pdbx_strand_id
1 'polypeptide(L)'
;MAGLKHLPQKLWLRLLAALLVIATLGLATPKASAVDAIGRIRQIFGDGNQQGGATGRSRGGAIRDEYCIFSNAERDPVGRTAENLVALLPATNLGKTTEAYPTLWFYIPVGQDSDADHIQLDLLDGDTLDPVFAAPIRFEIPSAPGIVGVTLPENTPPLQTGKSYLWFLSVECSEADASRNPIVFAKSNG
;
A
#
# COMPACT_ATOMS: atom_id res chain seq x y z
N MET A 1 15.11 -57.21 -5.07
CA MET A 1 16.53 -56.82 -4.95
C MET A 1 17.20 -57.13 -6.29
N ALA A 2 17.22 -56.17 -7.22
CA ALA A 2 17.64 -56.39 -8.61
C ALA A 2 18.83 -55.47 -8.96
N GLY A 3 19.76 -56.02 -9.72
CA GLY A 3 21.14 -55.56 -9.91
C GLY A 3 21.33 -54.11 -10.36
N LEU A 4 22.11 -53.37 -9.56
CA LEU A 4 23.03 -52.34 -10.05
C LEU A 4 24.45 -52.91 -9.93
N LYS A 5 24.86 -53.74 -10.89
CA LYS A 5 26.26 -54.14 -11.03
C LYS A 5 26.77 -53.64 -12.38
N HIS A 6 27.72 -52.73 -12.28
CA HIS A 6 28.58 -52.21 -13.36
C HIS A 6 27.94 -51.28 -14.39
N LEU A 7 27.63 -50.05 -13.96
CA LEU A 7 27.66 -48.91 -14.88
C LEU A 7 29.13 -48.60 -15.26
N PRO A 8 29.45 -48.37 -16.54
CA PRO A 8 30.82 -48.06 -16.96
C PRO A 8 31.30 -46.74 -16.33
N GLN A 9 32.55 -46.70 -15.86
CA GLN A 9 33.16 -45.55 -15.16
C GLN A 9 33.00 -44.21 -15.89
N LYS A 10 32.98 -44.24 -17.23
CA LYS A 10 32.75 -43.06 -18.08
C LYS A 10 31.35 -42.46 -17.92
N LEU A 11 30.37 -43.27 -17.56
CA LEU A 11 28.98 -42.85 -17.33
C LEU A 11 28.83 -42.16 -15.96
N TRP A 12 29.56 -42.62 -14.93
CA TRP A 12 29.64 -41.96 -13.63
C TRP A 12 30.23 -40.55 -13.73
N LEU A 13 31.31 -40.39 -14.50
CA LEU A 13 31.92 -39.08 -14.75
C LEU A 13 30.97 -38.11 -15.47
N ARG A 14 30.17 -38.61 -16.42
CA ARG A 14 29.17 -37.78 -17.13
C ARG A 14 28.01 -37.39 -16.22
N LEU A 15 27.55 -38.29 -15.34
CA LEU A 15 26.48 -37.98 -14.39
C LEU A 15 26.93 -36.97 -13.32
N LEU A 16 28.17 -37.10 -12.82
CA LEU A 16 28.74 -36.11 -11.90
C LEU A 16 28.92 -34.74 -12.55
N ALA A 17 29.40 -34.69 -13.80
CA ALA A 17 29.53 -33.43 -14.54
C ALA A 17 28.15 -32.78 -14.80
N ALA A 18 27.12 -33.55 -15.13
CA ALA A 18 25.77 -33.04 -15.33
C ALA A 18 25.14 -32.48 -14.04
N LEU A 19 25.35 -33.13 -12.89
CA LEU A 19 24.88 -32.64 -11.58
C LEU A 19 25.57 -31.32 -11.18
N LEU A 20 26.86 -31.19 -11.48
CA LEU A 20 27.64 -29.98 -11.17
C LEU A 20 27.22 -28.77 -12.02
N VAL A 21 26.77 -29.00 -13.26
CA VAL A 21 26.20 -27.95 -14.13
C VAL A 21 24.82 -27.49 -13.66
N ILE A 22 24.00 -28.39 -13.09
CA ILE A 22 22.67 -28.01 -12.59
C ILE A 22 22.77 -27.21 -11.30
N ALA A 23 23.79 -27.45 -10.46
CA ALA A 23 24.01 -26.70 -9.22
C ALA A 23 24.50 -25.26 -9.43
N THR A 24 25.00 -24.89 -10.62
CA THR A 24 25.45 -23.52 -10.93
C THR A 24 24.43 -22.69 -11.69
N LEU A 25 23.34 -23.31 -12.20
CA LEU A 25 22.13 -22.56 -12.58
C LEU A 25 21.39 -22.16 -11.30
N GLY A 26 21.93 -21.16 -10.61
CA GLY A 26 21.19 -20.42 -9.60
C GLY A 26 19.88 -19.97 -10.23
N LEU A 27 18.75 -20.39 -9.64
CA LEU A 27 17.49 -19.72 -9.89
C LEU A 27 17.72 -18.26 -9.49
N ALA A 28 17.95 -17.40 -10.48
CA ALA A 28 17.81 -15.98 -10.32
C ALA A 28 16.35 -15.76 -9.96
N THR A 29 16.07 -15.70 -8.66
CA THR A 29 14.77 -15.23 -8.19
C THR A 29 14.66 -13.79 -8.70
N PRO A 30 13.65 -13.44 -9.51
CA PRO A 30 13.39 -12.05 -9.75
C PRO A 30 13.11 -11.42 -8.39
N LYS A 31 13.89 -10.41 -8.01
CA LYS A 31 13.54 -9.56 -6.87
C LYS A 31 12.21 -8.91 -7.24
N ALA A 32 11.13 -9.31 -6.57
CA ALA A 32 9.85 -8.62 -6.67
C ALA A 32 10.09 -7.16 -6.28
N SER A 33 9.93 -6.25 -7.23
CA SER A 33 10.15 -4.82 -7.03
C SER A 33 8.95 -4.22 -6.31
N ALA A 34 8.92 -4.35 -4.99
CA ALA A 34 7.99 -3.60 -4.14
C ALA A 34 8.67 -2.31 -3.63
N VAL A 35 9.25 -1.50 -4.51
CA VAL A 35 9.84 -0.21 -4.13
C VAL A 35 9.75 0.80 -5.29
N ASP A 36 8.68 1.61 -5.31
CA ASP A 36 8.68 2.92 -6.01
C ASP A 36 7.70 3.90 -5.36
N ALA A 37 6.51 3.44 -4.96
CA ALA A 37 5.46 4.30 -4.39
C ALA A 37 5.88 5.03 -3.09
N ILE A 38 6.48 4.32 -2.14
CA ILE A 38 6.97 4.89 -0.87
C ILE A 38 8.09 5.92 -1.12
N GLY A 39 8.93 5.69 -2.13
CA GLY A 39 10.01 6.61 -2.51
C GLY A 39 9.46 7.98 -2.95
N ARG A 40 8.35 8.00 -3.68
CA ARG A 40 7.66 9.22 -4.10
C ARG A 40 7.02 9.96 -2.92
N ILE A 41 6.40 9.23 -1.99
CA ILE A 41 5.84 9.82 -0.76
C ILE A 41 6.95 10.53 0.02
N ARG A 42 8.12 9.90 0.18
CA ARG A 42 9.29 10.54 0.80
C ARG A 42 9.76 11.79 0.07
N GLN A 43 9.71 11.82 -1.26
CA GLN A 43 10.05 13.04 -2.01
C GLN A 43 9.05 14.19 -1.77
N ILE A 44 7.76 13.89 -1.55
CA ILE A 44 6.74 14.90 -1.26
C ILE A 44 6.93 15.51 0.14
N PHE A 45 7.36 14.74 1.13
CA PHE A 45 7.49 15.19 2.53
C PHE A 45 8.93 15.42 3.02
N GLY A 46 9.94 15.04 2.22
CA GLY A 46 11.35 15.08 2.58
C GLY A 46 12.06 16.42 2.32
N ASP A 47 11.47 17.30 1.50
CA ASP A 47 12.01 18.65 1.30
C ASP A 47 11.61 19.56 2.48
N GLY A 48 12.55 19.70 3.41
CA GLY A 48 12.41 20.41 4.69
C GLY A 48 12.30 21.94 4.59
N ASN A 49 11.42 22.47 3.75
CA ASN A 49 11.00 23.87 3.88
C ASN A 49 9.62 23.94 4.54
N GLN A 50 9.60 24.05 5.87
CA GLN A 50 8.37 24.26 6.62
C GLN A 50 7.82 25.67 6.34
N GLN A 51 6.96 25.78 5.34
CA GLN A 51 6.13 26.97 5.15
C GLN A 51 4.66 26.58 5.30
N GLY A 52 4.11 26.94 6.47
CA GLY A 52 2.67 26.97 6.74
C GLY A 52 2.10 25.65 7.26
N GLY A 53 1.73 25.63 8.55
CA GLY A 53 0.87 24.58 9.10
C GLY A 53 -0.52 24.68 8.48
N ALA A 54 -0.83 23.80 7.53
CA ALA A 54 -2.17 23.71 6.95
C ALA A 54 -3.16 23.28 8.05
N THR A 55 -3.94 24.23 8.57
CA THR A 55 -5.10 23.95 9.40
C THR A 55 -6.29 23.64 8.48
N GLY A 56 -6.70 22.38 8.42
CA GLY A 56 -7.84 21.94 7.61
C GLY A 56 -7.78 20.45 7.29
N ARG A 57 -8.88 19.90 6.78
CA ARG A 57 -8.94 18.51 6.27
C ARG A 57 -7.93 18.38 5.12
N SER A 58 -6.89 17.57 5.30
CA SER A 58 -5.98 17.28 4.20
C SER A 58 -6.73 16.49 3.15
N ARG A 59 -6.89 17.08 1.96
CA ARG A 59 -7.40 16.39 0.77
C ARG A 59 -6.15 16.02 -0.02
N GLY A 60 -5.95 14.73 -0.28
CA GLY A 60 -4.88 14.29 -1.18
C GLY A 60 -5.00 14.93 -2.57
N GLY A 61 -3.91 14.88 -3.33
CA GLY A 61 -3.70 15.65 -4.56
C GLY A 61 -4.90 15.63 -5.53
N ALA A 62 -5.09 16.75 -6.24
CA ALA A 62 -6.11 16.89 -7.26
C ALA A 62 -5.98 15.79 -8.31
N ILE A 63 -6.94 14.88 -8.34
CA ILE A 63 -7.01 13.82 -9.34
C ILE A 63 -7.51 14.48 -10.63
N ARG A 64 -6.68 14.48 -11.67
CA ARG A 64 -7.13 14.78 -13.03
C ARG A 64 -7.96 13.59 -13.48
N ASP A 65 -9.27 13.81 -13.49
CA ASP A 65 -10.27 13.21 -14.37
C ASP A 65 -10.16 11.68 -14.56
N GLU A 66 -11.15 10.98 -14.01
CA GLU A 66 -11.60 9.66 -14.51
C GLU A 66 -10.56 8.53 -14.37
N TYR A 67 -10.31 8.10 -13.14
CA TYR A 67 -9.81 6.75 -12.87
C TYR A 67 -10.36 6.22 -11.55
N CYS A 68 -10.71 4.93 -11.54
CA CYS A 68 -11.81 4.33 -10.77
C CYS A 68 -13.17 4.82 -11.29
N ILE A 69 -13.92 3.98 -12.02
CA ILE A 69 -15.31 4.31 -12.37
C ILE A 69 -16.11 4.37 -11.07
N PHE A 70 -16.38 5.59 -10.60
CA PHE A 70 -17.35 5.84 -9.55
C PHE A 70 -18.73 5.56 -10.14
N SER A 71 -19.18 4.32 -10.01
CA SER A 71 -20.52 3.94 -10.42
C SER A 71 -21.50 4.89 -9.73
N ASN A 72 -22.21 5.68 -10.54
CA ASN A 72 -23.27 6.63 -10.17
C ASN A 72 -22.87 8.06 -9.77
N ALA A 73 -21.66 8.55 -10.07
CA ALA A 73 -21.43 10.00 -10.07
C ALA A 73 -22.17 10.64 -11.26
N GLU A 74 -23.44 11.01 -11.05
CA GLU A 74 -24.18 11.84 -11.99
C GLU A 74 -23.35 13.10 -12.24
N ARG A 75 -23.01 13.31 -13.51
CA ARG A 75 -22.12 14.37 -13.96
C ARG A 75 -22.79 15.71 -13.66
N ASP A 76 -22.59 16.26 -12.46
CA ASP A 76 -23.08 17.58 -12.06
C ASP A 76 -22.61 18.60 -13.12
N PRO A 77 -23.48 19.44 -13.71
CA PRO A 77 -23.12 20.45 -14.71
C PRO A 77 -22.04 21.45 -14.25
N VAL A 78 -21.66 21.44 -12.97
CA VAL A 78 -20.53 22.20 -12.41
C VAL A 78 -19.18 21.45 -12.47
N GLY A 79 -19.14 20.21 -12.97
CA GLY A 79 -17.90 19.44 -13.10
C GLY A 79 -17.30 18.98 -11.77
N ARG A 80 -18.13 18.84 -10.73
CA ARG A 80 -17.71 18.21 -9.46
C ARG A 80 -17.68 16.70 -9.66
N THR A 81 -16.51 16.22 -10.07
CA THR A 81 -16.19 14.79 -10.12
C THR A 81 -16.26 14.20 -8.72
N ALA A 82 -16.92 13.04 -8.61
CA ALA A 82 -16.86 12.03 -7.55
C ALA A 82 -16.71 12.50 -6.09
N GLU A 83 -17.63 12.05 -5.26
CA GLU A 83 -17.49 12.03 -3.80
C GLU A 83 -16.06 11.58 -3.44
N ASN A 84 -15.28 12.44 -2.79
CA ASN A 84 -13.83 12.23 -2.70
C ASN A 84 -13.52 11.16 -1.65
N LEU A 85 -12.41 10.42 -1.82
CA LEU A 85 -11.82 9.63 -0.74
C LEU A 85 -11.47 10.56 0.43
N VAL A 86 -11.98 10.27 1.64
CA VAL A 86 -11.83 11.16 2.80
C VAL A 86 -11.41 10.37 4.04
N ALA A 87 -10.38 10.84 4.73
CA ALA A 87 -10.05 10.39 6.08
C ALA A 87 -10.95 11.09 7.12
N LEU A 88 -11.59 10.30 7.97
CA LEU A 88 -12.49 10.77 9.03
C LEU A 88 -11.68 10.91 10.32
N LEU A 89 -11.05 12.06 10.45
CA LEU A 89 -10.23 12.43 11.60
C LEU A 89 -10.85 13.61 12.34
N PRO A 90 -10.47 13.85 13.61
CA PRO A 90 -10.74 15.11 14.28
C PRO A 90 -10.30 16.29 13.40
N ALA A 91 -10.99 17.44 13.48
CA ALA A 91 -10.78 18.58 12.58
C ALA A 91 -9.34 19.12 12.53
N THR A 92 -8.57 18.83 13.57
CA THR A 92 -7.16 19.17 13.67
C THR A 92 -6.28 18.28 12.77
N ASN A 93 -6.73 17.08 12.38
CA ASN A 93 -5.90 15.97 11.91
C ASN A 93 -4.71 15.75 12.85
N LEU A 94 -4.93 15.92 14.16
CA LEU A 94 -3.93 15.76 15.22
C LEU A 94 -4.44 14.73 16.23
N GLY A 95 -3.52 13.91 16.75
CA GLY A 95 -3.81 12.87 17.74
C GLY A 95 -2.67 11.88 17.84
N LYS A 96 -2.39 11.34 19.03
CA LYS A 96 -1.42 10.24 19.22
C LYS A 96 -2.12 8.90 19.04
N THR A 97 -1.37 7.88 18.65
CA THR A 97 -1.90 6.50 18.65
C THR A 97 -2.33 6.13 20.07
N THR A 98 -3.60 5.79 20.27
CA THR A 98 -4.15 5.44 21.58
C THR A 98 -4.08 3.94 21.85
N GLU A 99 -3.99 3.13 20.80
CA GLU A 99 -4.10 1.66 20.85
C GLU A 99 -3.07 1.02 19.92
N ALA A 100 -2.62 -0.19 20.26
CA ALA A 100 -1.67 -0.94 19.45
C ALA A 100 -2.21 -1.31 18.06
N TYR A 101 -3.52 -1.52 17.95
CA TYR A 101 -4.24 -1.90 16.73
C TYR A 101 -5.43 -0.97 16.50
N PRO A 102 -5.20 0.29 16.10
CA PRO A 102 -6.26 1.27 15.99
C PRO A 102 -7.20 0.94 14.82
N THR A 103 -8.43 1.42 14.93
CA THR A 103 -9.37 1.50 13.80
C THR A 103 -9.37 2.92 13.23
N LEU A 104 -9.01 3.04 11.96
CA LEU A 104 -9.00 4.29 11.22
C LEU A 104 -10.25 4.38 10.37
N TRP A 105 -10.90 5.54 10.33
CA TRP A 105 -12.18 5.69 9.63
C TRP A 105 -12.01 6.49 8.35
N PHE A 106 -12.61 6.02 7.26
CA PHE A 106 -12.55 6.66 5.95
C PHE A 106 -13.92 6.62 5.28
N TYR A 107 -14.22 7.62 4.46
CA TYR A 107 -15.28 7.50 3.47
C TYR A 107 -14.66 7.05 2.15
N ILE A 108 -15.13 5.91 1.65
CA ILE A 108 -14.66 5.25 0.43
C ILE A 108 -15.75 5.41 -0.64
N PRO A 109 -15.47 6.11 -1.74
CA PRO A 109 -16.47 6.47 -2.75
C PRO A 109 -16.73 5.39 -3.81
N VAL A 110 -16.21 4.18 -3.63
CA VAL A 110 -16.32 3.08 -4.61
C VAL A 110 -16.82 1.80 -3.93
N GLY A 111 -17.54 0.99 -4.69
CA GLY A 111 -17.99 -0.35 -4.31
C GLY A 111 -17.36 -1.45 -5.18
N GLN A 112 -17.75 -2.71 -4.94
CA GLN A 112 -17.30 -3.88 -5.71
C GLN A 112 -17.73 -3.87 -7.19
N ASP A 113 -18.63 -2.98 -7.57
CA ASP A 113 -19.08 -2.74 -8.93
C ASP A 113 -18.17 -1.77 -9.71
N SER A 114 -17.11 -1.26 -9.07
CA SER A 114 -16.08 -0.41 -9.70
C SER A 114 -14.89 -1.21 -10.23
N ASP A 115 -13.99 -0.53 -10.94
CA ASP A 115 -12.69 -1.08 -11.38
C ASP A 115 -11.62 -1.09 -10.28
N ALA A 116 -11.99 -0.86 -9.02
CA ALA A 116 -11.05 -0.91 -7.91
C ALA A 116 -10.70 -2.36 -7.55
N ASP A 117 -9.40 -2.64 -7.47
CA ASP A 117 -8.88 -3.96 -7.11
C ASP A 117 -8.88 -4.16 -5.60
N HIS A 118 -8.32 -3.20 -4.86
CA HIS A 118 -8.18 -3.24 -3.40
C HIS A 118 -7.92 -1.85 -2.81
N ILE A 119 -8.05 -1.75 -1.50
CA ILE A 119 -7.58 -0.60 -0.72
C ILE A 119 -6.20 -0.93 -0.17
N GLN A 120 -5.31 0.05 -0.19
CA GLN A 120 -3.97 -0.07 0.36
C GLN A 120 -3.78 0.94 1.51
N LEU A 121 -3.22 0.48 2.62
CA LEU A 121 -2.83 1.31 3.77
C LEU A 121 -1.32 1.21 4.00
N ASP A 122 -0.65 2.35 3.95
CA ASP A 122 0.76 2.52 4.29
C ASP A 122 0.91 3.35 5.56
N LEU A 123 1.90 2.97 6.38
CA LEU A 123 2.28 3.69 7.59
C LEU A 123 3.75 4.07 7.52
N LEU A 124 4.03 5.35 7.79
CA LEU A 124 5.36 5.84 8.09
C LEU A 124 5.45 6.29 9.54
N ASP A 125 6.64 6.16 10.11
CA ASP A 125 7.00 6.80 11.37
C ASP A 125 6.82 8.32 11.26
N GLY A 126 6.16 8.93 12.24
CA GLY A 126 5.85 10.36 12.21
C GLY A 126 7.07 11.28 12.32
N ASP A 127 8.18 10.77 12.84
CA ASP A 127 9.43 11.51 13.06
C ASP A 127 10.48 11.17 11.99
N THR A 128 10.69 9.88 11.69
CA THR A 128 11.75 9.46 10.76
C THR A 128 11.30 9.33 9.31
N LEU A 129 9.98 9.28 9.07
CA LEU A 129 9.39 8.97 7.75
C LEU A 129 9.83 7.60 7.21
N ASP A 130 10.24 6.69 8.11
CA ASP A 130 10.52 5.29 7.76
C ASP A 130 9.24 4.47 7.70
N PRO A 131 9.12 3.55 6.72
CA PRO A 131 8.03 2.60 6.70
C PRO A 131 7.96 1.82 8.00
N VAL A 132 6.78 1.81 8.63
CA VAL A 132 6.51 0.98 9.80
C VAL A 132 6.43 -0.49 9.40
N PHE A 133 5.88 -0.75 8.22
CA PHE A 133 5.72 -2.09 7.66
C PHE A 133 6.59 -2.25 6.41
N ALA A 134 7.07 -3.48 6.19
CA ALA A 134 7.88 -3.81 5.01
C ALA A 134 7.07 -3.80 3.71
N ALA A 135 5.76 -3.99 3.80
CA ALA A 135 4.82 -3.93 2.69
C ALA A 135 3.52 -3.24 3.13
N PRO A 136 2.79 -2.63 2.19
CA PRO A 136 1.48 -2.05 2.47
C PRO A 136 0.47 -3.10 2.92
N ILE A 137 -0.51 -2.69 3.73
CA ILE A 137 -1.61 -3.55 4.16
C ILE A 137 -2.75 -3.42 3.15
N ARG A 138 -3.27 -4.55 2.67
CA ARG A 138 -4.34 -4.59 1.68
C ARG A 138 -5.68 -4.95 2.32
N PHE A 139 -6.73 -4.26 1.90
CA PHE A 139 -8.11 -4.49 2.31
C PHE A 139 -9.00 -4.67 1.07
N GLU A 140 -10.05 -5.48 1.21
CA GLU A 140 -11.04 -5.66 0.14
C GLU A 140 -11.86 -4.39 -0.08
N ILE A 141 -12.31 -4.18 -1.33
CA ILE A 141 -13.25 -3.10 -1.66
C ILE A 141 -14.61 -3.38 -0.99
N PRO A 142 -15.22 -2.37 -0.34
CA PRO A 142 -16.54 -2.54 0.28
C PRO A 142 -17.60 -2.85 -0.79
N SER A 143 -18.70 -3.49 -0.39
CA SER A 143 -19.77 -3.84 -1.32
C SER A 143 -20.42 -2.61 -1.99
N ALA A 144 -20.40 -1.46 -1.33
CA ALA A 144 -20.92 -0.19 -1.84
C ALA A 144 -20.13 0.99 -1.25
N PRO A 145 -20.18 2.19 -1.90
CA PRO A 145 -19.61 3.41 -1.35
C PRO A 145 -20.13 3.71 0.06
N GLY A 146 -19.26 4.17 0.96
CA GLY A 146 -19.66 4.46 2.34
C GLY A 146 -18.51 4.69 3.32
N ILE A 147 -18.88 4.82 4.59
CA ILE A 147 -17.92 4.96 5.69
C ILE A 147 -17.42 3.57 6.11
N VAL A 148 -16.11 3.38 6.08
CA VAL A 148 -15.43 2.13 6.39
C VAL A 148 -14.42 2.35 7.51
N GLY A 149 -14.46 1.46 8.51
CA GLY A 149 -13.44 1.33 9.54
C GLY A 149 -12.37 0.35 9.09
N VAL A 150 -11.13 0.80 9.01
CA VAL A 150 -9.95 0.01 8.66
C VAL A 150 -9.19 -0.28 9.95
N THR A 151 -9.35 -1.48 10.48
CA THR A 151 -8.66 -1.93 11.69
C THR A 151 -7.31 -2.54 11.32
N LEU A 152 -6.26 -2.13 12.04
CA LEU A 152 -4.95 -2.71 11.85
C LEU A 152 -4.97 -4.22 12.23
N PRO A 153 -4.59 -5.13 11.34
CA PRO A 153 -4.62 -6.57 11.62
C PRO A 153 -3.65 -6.98 12.74
N GLU A 154 -4.06 -7.90 13.62
CA GLU A 154 -3.23 -8.36 14.76
C GLU A 154 -1.96 -9.12 14.33
N ASN A 155 -1.90 -9.63 13.10
CA ASN A 155 -0.70 -10.26 12.54
C ASN A 155 0.36 -9.26 12.06
N THR A 156 0.10 -7.95 12.18
CA THR A 156 1.08 -6.89 11.94
C THR A 156 1.77 -6.48 13.25
N PRO A 157 2.99 -5.90 13.18
CA PRO A 157 3.63 -5.33 14.35
C PRO A 157 2.72 -4.30 15.05
N PRO A 158 2.54 -4.38 16.37
CA PRO A 158 1.71 -3.44 17.11
C PRO A 158 2.32 -2.04 17.07
N LEU A 159 1.45 -1.03 17.01
CA LEU A 159 1.87 0.35 17.10
C LEU A 159 2.14 0.77 18.55
N GLN A 160 2.99 1.77 18.71
CA GLN A 160 3.32 2.29 20.03
C GLN A 160 2.28 3.33 20.46
N THR A 161 1.62 3.07 21.59
CA THR A 161 0.73 4.07 22.22
C THR A 161 1.52 5.33 22.55
N GLY A 162 0.92 6.50 22.29
CA GLY A 162 1.54 7.80 22.50
C GLY A 162 2.48 8.24 21.37
N LYS A 163 2.71 7.40 20.37
CA LYS A 163 3.56 7.71 19.22
C LYS A 163 2.76 8.26 18.04
N SER A 164 3.46 9.03 17.22
CA SER A 164 2.99 9.70 16.00
C SER A 164 3.34 8.87 14.77
N TYR A 165 2.42 8.80 13.81
CA TYR A 165 2.54 8.05 12.56
C TYR A 165 1.86 8.82 11.41
N LEU A 166 2.35 8.61 10.20
CA LEU A 166 1.72 9.12 8.98
C LEU A 166 1.04 7.95 8.27
N TRP A 167 -0.23 8.12 7.96
CA TRP A 167 -1.06 7.10 7.33
C TRP A 167 -1.41 7.56 5.93
N PHE A 168 -1.28 6.65 4.97
CA PHE A 168 -1.69 6.86 3.59
C PHE A 168 -2.66 5.76 3.23
N LEU A 169 -3.85 6.13 2.79
CA LEU A 169 -4.81 5.19 2.25
C LEU A 169 -5.03 5.52 0.78
N SER A 170 -4.85 4.52 -0.08
CA SER A 170 -5.18 4.60 -1.50
C SER A 170 -6.21 3.57 -1.91
N VAL A 171 -6.99 3.92 -2.93
CA VAL A 171 -7.87 3.00 -3.65
C VAL A 171 -7.15 2.63 -4.95
N GLU A 172 -6.74 1.37 -5.07
CA GLU A 172 -5.96 0.89 -6.21
C GLU A 172 -6.90 0.45 -7.33
N CYS A 173 -6.84 1.14 -8.48
CA CYS A 173 -7.65 0.83 -9.67
C CYS A 173 -6.80 0.41 -10.89
N SER A 174 -5.48 0.61 -10.81
CA SER A 174 -4.52 0.03 -11.73
C SER A 174 -3.14 0.06 -11.11
N GLU A 175 -2.48 -1.10 -11.12
CA GLU A 175 -1.07 -1.19 -10.74
C GLU A 175 -0.13 -0.51 -11.75
N ALA A 176 -0.59 -0.26 -12.99
CA ALA A 176 0.25 0.29 -14.05
C ALA A 176 0.52 1.80 -13.90
N ASP A 177 -0.39 2.54 -13.24
CA ASP A 177 -0.24 3.97 -13.01
C ASP A 177 -0.78 4.39 -11.64
N ALA A 178 0.00 4.06 -10.60
CA ALA A 178 -0.32 4.41 -9.22
C ALA A 178 -0.48 5.92 -8.98
N SER A 179 0.01 6.79 -9.88
CA SER A 179 -0.16 8.24 -9.74
C SER A 179 -1.61 8.71 -9.94
N ARG A 180 -2.45 7.86 -10.53
CA ARG A 180 -3.87 8.11 -10.78
C ARG A 180 -4.78 7.55 -9.71
N ASN A 181 -4.25 6.76 -8.78
CA ASN A 181 -5.04 6.16 -7.71
C ASN A 181 -5.43 7.21 -6.67
N PRO A 182 -6.72 7.30 -6.28
CA PRO A 182 -7.14 8.19 -5.21
C PRO A 182 -6.36 7.89 -3.93
N ILE A 183 -5.78 8.92 -3.33
CA ILE A 183 -4.99 8.81 -2.09
C ILE A 183 -5.44 9.87 -1.08
N VAL A 184 -5.52 9.48 0.19
CA VAL A 184 -5.70 10.41 1.31
C VAL A 184 -4.63 10.13 2.36
N PHE A 185 -4.18 11.18 3.04
CA PHE A 185 -3.18 11.05 4.08
C PHE A 185 -3.60 11.74 5.38
N ALA A 186 -3.12 11.18 6.47
CA ALA A 186 -3.38 11.59 7.83
C ALA A 186 -2.09 11.61 8.63
N LYS A 187 -1.91 12.55 9.54
CA LYS A 187 -0.82 12.51 10.53
C LYS A 187 -1.42 12.29 11.90
N SER A 188 -1.06 11.21 12.59
CA SER A 188 -1.14 11.21 14.05
C SER A 188 0.07 12.01 14.55
N ASN A 189 -0.14 13.18 15.18
CA ASN A 189 0.94 13.92 15.84
C ASN A 189 0.56 14.44 17.23
N GLY A 190 1.61 14.67 18.03
CA GLY A 190 1.61 14.73 19.49
C GLY A 190 1.11 15.97 20.19
#